data_AF-A0A285VWH4-F1
#
_entry.id   AF-A0A285VWH4-F1
#
_cell.length_a   1.000
_cell.length_b   1.000
_cell.length_c   1.000
_cell.angle_alpha   90.00
_cell.angle_beta   90.00
_cell.angle_gamma   90.00
#
_symmetry.space_group_name_H-M   'P 1'
#
loop_
_entity.id
_entity.type
_entity.pdbx_description
1 polymer ?
#
loop_
_entity_poly.entity_id
_entity_poly.type
_entity_poly.pdbx_seq_one_letter_code
_entity_poly.pdbx_strand_id
1 'polypeptide(L)'
;MKKIAITLAALALTATAAVPAAAAHKPDTTCMQAGIATLKSVGAFSSVAANGLPIATAVDFGVTVRDADTDLSALPDPLPLSLILADHRAGANSIFVYPWDGCAQ
;
A
#
# COMPACT_ATOMS: atom_id res chain seq x y z
N MET A 1 14.92 -8.68 65.98
CA MET A 1 13.60 -9.02 65.38
C MET A 1 13.06 -7.72 64.78
N LYS A 2 12.78 -7.52 63.50
CA LYS A 2 12.04 -8.32 62.51
C LYS A 2 12.63 -8.02 61.10
N LYS A 3 12.68 -9.04 60.25
CA LYS A 3 13.00 -9.00 58.82
C LYS A 3 11.76 -8.58 58.02
N ILE A 4 11.86 -7.64 57.07
CA ILE A 4 10.87 -7.44 56.00
C ILE A 4 11.64 -6.90 54.78
N ALA A 5 12.14 -7.76 53.90
CA ALA A 5 11.49 -8.31 52.70
C ALA A 5 11.62 -7.37 51.48
N ILE A 6 12.59 -7.71 50.62
CA ILE A 6 12.83 -7.14 49.30
C ILE A 6 11.64 -7.55 48.42
N THR A 7 10.91 -6.58 47.89
CA THR A 7 9.77 -6.84 46.99
C THR A 7 10.19 -6.57 45.55
N LEU A 8 9.95 -7.57 44.71
CA LEU A 8 10.37 -7.72 43.33
C LEU A 8 9.95 -6.56 42.42
N ALA A 9 10.85 -6.21 41.48
CA ALA A 9 10.55 -5.43 40.29
C ALA A 9 9.46 -6.12 39.47
N ALA A 10 8.30 -5.47 39.33
CA ALA A 10 7.27 -5.87 38.38
C ALA A 10 7.64 -5.33 36.99
N LEU A 11 7.84 -6.27 36.07
CA LEU A 11 8.14 -6.08 34.65
C LEU A 11 7.20 -5.09 33.96
N ALA A 12 7.80 -4.35 33.03
CA ALA A 12 7.20 -3.39 32.14
C ALA A 12 5.85 -3.86 31.54
N LEU A 13 4.86 -3.00 31.71
CA LEU A 13 3.59 -3.04 31.01
C LEU A 13 3.88 -2.74 29.53
N THR A 14 4.02 -3.76 28.70
CA THR A 14 4.07 -3.60 27.25
C THR A 14 2.71 -3.07 26.81
N ALA A 15 2.64 -1.76 26.58
CA ALA A 15 1.55 -1.13 25.87
C ALA A 15 1.53 -1.70 24.45
N THR A 16 0.74 -2.74 24.21
CA THR A 16 0.30 -3.09 22.87
C THR A 16 -0.63 -1.96 22.44
N ALA A 17 -0.08 -0.95 21.78
CA ALA A 17 -0.84 0.00 21.01
C ALA A 17 -1.72 -0.84 20.07
N ALA A 18 -3.02 -0.87 20.35
CA ALA A 18 -4.00 -1.43 19.45
C ALA A 18 -3.98 -0.55 18.20
N VAL A 19 -3.22 -0.96 17.19
CA VAL A 19 -3.37 -0.43 15.83
C VAL A 19 -4.83 -0.70 15.46
N PRO A 20 -5.63 0.34 15.15
CA PRO A 20 -6.98 0.10 14.70
C PRO A 20 -6.88 -0.75 13.44
N ALA A 21 -7.50 -1.93 13.47
CA ALA A 21 -7.68 -2.71 12.27
C ALA A 21 -8.53 -1.87 11.33
N ALA A 22 -7.90 -1.28 10.29
CA ALA A 22 -8.62 -0.58 9.24
C ALA A 22 -9.71 -1.53 8.73
N ALA A 23 -10.96 -1.06 8.71
CA ALA A 23 -12.08 -1.86 8.23
C ALA A 23 -11.72 -2.41 6.85
N ALA A 24 -11.61 -3.75 6.75
CA ALA A 24 -11.19 -4.42 5.53
C ALA A 24 -12.17 -4.09 4.41
N HIS A 25 -11.81 -3.13 3.56
CA HIS A 25 -12.58 -2.85 2.37
C HIS A 25 -12.55 -4.09 1.49
N LYS A 26 -13.70 -4.45 0.92
CA LYS A 26 -13.78 -5.56 -0.04
C LYS A 26 -12.77 -5.26 -1.16
N PRO A 27 -11.90 -6.22 -1.53
CA PRO A 27 -10.96 -6.01 -2.63
C PRO A 27 -11.69 -5.58 -3.90
N ASP A 28 -11.23 -4.49 -4.50
CA ASP A 28 -11.78 -4.02 -5.76
C ASP A 28 -11.07 -4.72 -6.93
N THR A 29 -11.63 -5.86 -7.31
CA THR A 29 -11.11 -6.64 -8.44
C THR A 29 -11.39 -5.98 -9.78
N THR A 30 -12.36 -5.05 -9.85
CA THR A 30 -12.68 -4.33 -11.09
C THR A 30 -11.55 -3.37 -11.44
N CYS A 31 -11.09 -2.57 -10.47
CA CYS A 31 -9.94 -1.67 -10.67
C CYS A 31 -8.68 -2.44 -11.00
N MET A 32 -8.45 -3.55 -10.28
CA MET A 32 -7.31 -4.41 -10.54
C MET A 32 -7.33 -4.95 -11.98
N GLN A 33 -8.49 -5.37 -12.47
CA GLN A 33 -8.63 -5.87 -13.84
C GLN A 33 -8.46 -4.74 -14.87
N ALA A 34 -8.96 -3.55 -14.60
CA ALA A 34 -8.76 -2.37 -15.44
C ALA A 34 -7.28 -2.01 -15.56
N GLY A 35 -6.54 -1.98 -14.44
CA GLY A 35 -5.11 -1.70 -14.42
C GLY A 35 -4.31 -2.74 -15.21
N ILE A 36 -4.65 -4.02 -15.04
CA ILE A 36 -4.08 -5.11 -15.85
C ILE A 36 -4.38 -4.92 -17.34
N ALA A 37 -5.61 -4.54 -17.69
CA ALA A 37 -6.02 -4.32 -19.08
C ALA A 37 -5.24 -3.16 -19.71
N THR A 38 -5.06 -2.05 -19.01
CA THR A 38 -4.25 -0.92 -19.46
C THR A 38 -2.80 -1.33 -19.70
N LEU A 39 -2.15 -1.97 -18.71
CA LEU A 39 -0.78 -2.46 -18.86
C LEU A 39 -0.61 -3.40 -20.05
N LYS A 40 -1.61 -4.24 -20.33
CA LYS A 40 -1.62 -5.12 -21.51
C LYS A 40 -1.80 -4.33 -22.81
N SER A 41 -2.69 -3.34 -22.83
CA SER A 41 -3.00 -2.54 -24.02
C SER A 41 -1.79 -1.75 -24.53
N VAL A 42 -0.92 -1.30 -23.63
CA VAL A 42 0.32 -0.58 -23.96
C VAL A 42 1.54 -1.51 -24.07
N GLY A 43 1.34 -2.83 -23.96
CA GLY A 43 2.42 -3.83 -24.04
C GLY A 43 3.38 -3.85 -22.84
N ALA A 44 3.09 -3.11 -21.77
CA ALA A 44 3.99 -2.96 -20.61
C ALA A 44 3.84 -4.09 -19.57
N PHE A 45 2.75 -4.86 -19.58
CA PHE A 45 2.44 -5.83 -18.53
C PHE A 45 3.60 -6.79 -18.20
N SER A 46 4.22 -7.41 -19.22
CA SER A 46 5.33 -8.35 -18.99
C SER A 46 6.59 -7.67 -18.46
N SER A 47 6.88 -6.44 -18.92
CA SER A 47 8.02 -5.66 -18.43
C SER A 47 7.83 -5.27 -16.97
N VAL A 48 6.64 -4.80 -16.60
CA VAL A 48 6.29 -4.45 -15.22
C VAL A 48 6.26 -5.70 -14.32
N ALA A 49 5.81 -6.85 -14.84
CA ALA A 49 5.86 -8.10 -14.09
C ALA A 49 7.29 -8.54 -13.76
N ALA A 50 8.24 -8.32 -14.67
CA ALA A 50 9.64 -8.73 -14.50
C ALA A 50 10.45 -7.72 -13.67
N ASN A 51 10.25 -6.42 -13.92
CA ASN A 51 11.14 -5.38 -13.44
C ASN A 51 10.47 -4.36 -12.51
N GLY A 52 9.14 -4.42 -12.36
CA GLY A 52 8.36 -3.37 -11.70
C GLY A 52 8.08 -2.16 -12.61
N LEU A 53 7.33 -1.20 -12.08
CA LEU A 53 7.00 0.07 -12.72
C LEU A 53 7.73 1.21 -12.00
N PRO A 54 8.69 1.89 -12.65
CA PRO A 54 9.28 3.09 -12.07
C PRO A 54 8.22 4.14 -11.76
N ILE A 55 8.32 4.81 -10.61
CA ILE A 55 7.33 5.82 -10.20
C ILE A 55 7.24 6.95 -11.24
N ALA A 56 8.38 7.38 -11.80
CA ALA A 56 8.40 8.38 -12.88
C ALA A 56 7.60 7.93 -14.11
N THR A 57 7.72 6.67 -14.51
CA THR A 57 6.96 6.11 -15.64
C THR A 57 5.46 6.01 -15.31
N ALA A 58 5.09 5.72 -14.05
CA ALA A 58 3.70 5.75 -13.62
C ALA A 58 3.11 7.17 -13.78
N VAL A 59 3.86 8.20 -13.37
CA VAL A 59 3.46 9.60 -13.54
C VAL A 59 3.31 9.98 -15.02
N ASP A 60 4.20 9.51 -15.90
CA ASP A 60 4.09 9.71 -17.35
C ASP A 60 2.81 9.09 -17.94
N PHE A 61 2.31 8.00 -17.35
CA PHE A 61 1.02 7.44 -17.72
C PHE A 61 -0.16 8.25 -17.19
N GLY A 62 0.05 9.19 -16.26
CA GLY A 62 -0.97 10.00 -15.62
C GLY A 62 -1.36 9.51 -14.23
N VAL A 63 -0.60 8.57 -13.64
CA VAL A 63 -0.79 8.21 -12.23
C VAL A 63 -0.40 9.40 -11.36
N THR A 64 -1.26 9.77 -10.42
CA THR A 64 -0.94 10.77 -9.40
C THR A 64 -1.02 10.15 -8.01
N VAL A 65 -0.33 10.77 -7.05
CA VAL A 65 -0.54 10.44 -5.63
C VAL A 65 -1.91 10.98 -5.22
N ARG A 66 -2.69 10.19 -4.48
CA ARG A 66 -4.03 10.59 -4.02
C ARG A 66 -3.96 11.73 -2.99
N ASP A 67 -3.13 11.54 -1.97
CA ASP A 67 -2.96 12.51 -0.89
C ASP A 67 -1.59 13.20 -1.00
N ALA A 68 -1.60 14.54 -1.01
CA ALA A 68 -0.39 15.35 -1.20
C ALA A 68 0.69 15.11 -0.13
N ASP A 69 0.30 14.66 1.06
CA ASP A 69 1.19 14.39 2.19
C ASP A 69 1.66 12.92 2.25
N THR A 70 1.33 12.10 1.24
CA THR A 70 1.79 10.70 1.20
C THR A 70 3.31 10.66 1.04
N ASP A 71 3.98 10.08 2.03
CA ASP A 71 5.40 9.80 1.95
C ASP A 71 5.68 8.62 1.01
N LEU A 72 6.18 8.92 -0.20
CA LEU A 72 6.58 7.91 -1.17
C LEU A 72 7.98 7.33 -0.90
N SER A 73 8.76 7.91 0.01
CA SER A 73 10.15 7.48 0.24
C SER A 73 10.27 6.06 0.80
N ALA A 74 9.18 5.56 1.41
CA ALA A 74 9.07 4.19 1.90
C ALA A 74 8.67 3.18 0.82
N LEU A 75 8.28 3.62 -0.39
CA LEU A 75 7.89 2.73 -1.47
C LEU A 75 9.14 2.26 -2.26
N PRO A 76 9.17 0.98 -2.68
CA PRO A 76 10.18 0.52 -3.62
C PRO A 76 10.03 1.23 -4.96
N ASP A 77 11.14 1.64 -5.55
CA ASP A 77 11.21 2.15 -6.92
C ASP A 77 12.25 1.33 -7.70
N PRO A 78 11.86 0.54 -8.71
CA PRO A 78 10.51 0.43 -9.30
C PRO A 78 9.48 -0.32 -8.42
N LEU A 79 8.21 0.09 -8.54
CA LEU A 79 7.08 -0.53 -7.85
C LEU A 79 6.87 -1.96 -8.36
N PRO A 80 6.94 -3.01 -7.53
CA PRO A 80 6.70 -4.37 -7.99
C PRO A 80 5.23 -4.56 -8.38
N LEU A 81 4.97 -5.40 -9.39
CA LEU A 81 3.60 -5.67 -9.87
C LEU A 81 2.65 -6.10 -8.74
N SER A 82 3.13 -6.83 -7.73
CA SER A 82 2.32 -7.23 -6.58
C SER A 82 1.78 -6.04 -5.78
N LEU A 83 2.59 -4.99 -5.61
CA LEU A 83 2.23 -3.76 -4.92
C LEU A 83 1.26 -2.94 -5.77
N ILE A 84 1.53 -2.80 -7.07
CA ILE A 84 0.62 -2.12 -8.01
C ILE A 84 -0.77 -2.78 -7.97
N LEU A 85 -0.83 -4.10 -8.09
CA LEU A 85 -2.10 -4.83 -8.01
C LEU A 85 -2.76 -4.75 -6.63
N ALA A 86 -1.98 -4.66 -5.55
CA ALA A 86 -2.52 -4.44 -4.21
C ALA A 86 -3.14 -3.05 -4.08
N ASP A 87 -2.51 -2.04 -4.65
CA ASP A 87 -2.99 -0.66 -4.66
C ASP A 87 -4.28 -0.53 -5.49
N HIS A 88 -4.35 -1.15 -6.68
CA HIS A 88 -5.62 -1.23 -7.42
C HIS A 88 -6.73 -1.93 -6.62
N ARG A 89 -6.41 -3.01 -5.90
CA ARG A 89 -7.38 -3.73 -5.05
C ARG A 89 -7.88 -2.89 -3.87
N ALA A 90 -7.15 -1.84 -3.48
CA ALA A 90 -7.59 -0.92 -2.43
C ALA A 90 -8.70 0.03 -2.92
N GLY A 91 -8.91 0.15 -4.24
CA GLY A 91 -9.98 0.94 -4.84
C GLY A 91 -9.92 2.41 -4.39
N ALA A 92 -10.96 2.89 -3.71
CA ALA A 92 -10.99 4.25 -3.16
C ALA A 92 -9.90 4.53 -2.10
N ASN A 93 -9.30 3.48 -1.51
CA ASN A 93 -8.19 3.61 -0.55
C ASN A 93 -6.80 3.41 -1.17
N SER A 94 -6.70 3.43 -2.50
CA SER A 94 -5.41 3.38 -3.19
C SER A 94 -4.57 4.61 -2.86
N ILE A 95 -3.26 4.40 -2.70
CA ILE A 95 -2.27 5.48 -2.55
C ILE A 95 -2.21 6.31 -3.84
N PHE A 96 -2.37 5.64 -4.98
CA PHE A 96 -2.33 6.28 -6.29
C PHE A 96 -3.72 6.42 -6.90
N VAL A 97 -3.92 7.49 -7.66
CA VAL A 97 -5.07 7.71 -8.53
C VAL A 97 -4.68 7.27 -9.94
N TYR A 98 -5.40 6.28 -10.46
CA TYR A 98 -5.21 5.76 -11.82
C TYR A 98 -6.36 6.26 -12.71
N PRO A 99 -6.11 7.19 -13.66
CA PRO A 99 -7.19 7.81 -14.43
C PRO A 99 -7.93 6.86 -15.37
N TRP A 100 -7.40 5.66 -15.62
CA TRP A 100 -8.01 4.66 -16.51
C TRP A 100 -8.80 3.56 -15.78
N ASP A 101 -8.68 3.44 -14.45
CA ASP A 101 -9.32 2.32 -13.74
C ASP A 101 -10.78 2.57 -13.38
N GLY A 102 -11.26 3.82 -13.53
CA GLY A 102 -12.63 4.22 -13.21
C GLY A 102 -13.01 4.13 -11.72
N CYS A 103 -12.07 3.69 -10.88
CA CYS A 103 -12.26 3.46 -9.45
C CYS A 103 -11.68 4.53 -8.54
N ALA A 104 -10.82 5.38 -9.10
CA ALA A 104 -10.26 6.51 -8.37
C ALA A 104 -11.18 7.71 -8.58
N GLN A 105 -12.32 7.69 -7.89
CA GLN A 105 -13.12 8.89 -7.60
C GLN A 105 -13.08 9.14 -6.09
#